data_AF-A0A853U5U7-F1
#
_entry.id   AF-A0A853U5U7-F1
#
_cell.length_a   1.000
_cell.length_b   1.000
_cell.length_c   1.000
_cell.angle_alpha   90.00
_cell.angle_beta   90.00
_cell.angle_gamma   90.00
#
_symmetry.space_group_name_H-M   'P 1'
#
loop_
_entity.id
_entity.type
_entity.pdbx_description
1 polymer ?
#
loop_
_entity_poly.entity_id
_entity_poly.type
_entity_poly.pdbx_seq_one_letter_code
_entity_poly.pdbx_strand_id
1 'polypeptide(L)'
;MTETTMTPTADEPCAPDPSHAIALDVATTLAGTLKALADPLRLRMLSAISTDPRGESCVCDLAELADVSQPTVSHHLKVLKTVGLLDSQRRGTWVWYSIAAGRQAAVSALLEGFAPAVIAPNPPPEATMVGSAVDVDARISRLAADLSATSAGVSPETVTGIVRDSYTALARSAKTTHCLIPLTERFAKQRLADITRDRASAPPQVLFICVANAGRSQLAAALTRHLSGGKVIARSAGSTPAAGINPNVAELISNLGGENVGELFPKPLTDDAIRAADVVITMGCGDVCPIVPGLRYEDWAVADPALASPETATLIRDDLATRVQALLDSLTS
;
A
#
# COMPACT_ATOMS: atom_id res chain seq x y z
N MET A 1 -53.07 -19.15 -61.09
CA MET A 1 -52.25 -20.12 -60.33
C MET A 1 -50.91 -20.21 -61.04
N THR A 2 -49.96 -19.36 -60.64
CA THR A 2 -48.57 -19.42 -61.09
C THR A 2 -47.78 -19.97 -59.92
N GLU A 3 -47.38 -21.22 -60.06
CA GLU A 3 -46.66 -21.99 -59.05
C GLU A 3 -45.18 -21.59 -59.13
N THR A 4 -44.75 -20.74 -58.20
CA THR A 4 -43.35 -20.33 -58.06
C THR A 4 -42.54 -21.54 -57.63
N THR A 5 -41.81 -22.15 -58.56
CA THR A 5 -40.90 -23.26 -58.28
C THR A 5 -39.65 -22.68 -57.59
N MET A 6 -39.59 -22.78 -56.26
CA MET A 6 -38.35 -22.58 -55.51
C MET A 6 -37.38 -23.70 -55.87
N THR A 7 -36.31 -23.35 -56.57
CA THR A 7 -35.18 -24.24 -56.80
C THR A 7 -34.42 -24.38 -55.48
N PRO A 8 -34.21 -25.58 -54.92
CA PRO A 8 -33.38 -25.75 -53.74
C PRO A 8 -31.94 -25.35 -54.12
N THR A 9 -31.44 -24.27 -53.51
CA THR A 9 -30.01 -23.98 -53.47
C THR A 9 -29.31 -25.20 -52.88
N ALA A 10 -28.34 -25.74 -53.61
CA ALA A 10 -27.56 -26.90 -53.21
C ALA A 10 -27.14 -26.77 -51.75
N ASP A 11 -27.36 -27.82 -50.96
CA ASP A 11 -26.86 -27.96 -49.59
C ASP A 11 -25.35 -27.70 -49.62
N GLU A 12 -24.98 -26.50 -49.18
CA GLU A 12 -23.60 -26.15 -48.90
C GLU A 12 -23.13 -27.17 -47.85
N PRO A 13 -22.15 -28.04 -48.15
CA PRO A 13 -21.76 -29.09 -47.23
C PRO A 13 -21.29 -28.42 -45.94
N CYS A 14 -22.05 -28.63 -44.85
CA CYS A 14 -21.70 -28.21 -43.51
C CYS A 14 -20.48 -29.00 -43.03
N ALA A 15 -19.31 -28.65 -43.56
CA ALA A 15 -18.02 -29.21 -43.20
C ALA A 15 -17.30 -28.18 -42.31
N PRO A 16 -16.93 -28.53 -41.07
CA PRO A 16 -16.22 -27.60 -40.20
C PRO A 16 -14.84 -27.31 -40.77
N ASP A 17 -14.52 -26.04 -40.95
CA ASP A 17 -13.19 -25.60 -41.34
C ASP A 17 -12.27 -25.60 -40.10
N PRO A 18 -11.26 -26.48 -40.03
CA PRO A 18 -10.35 -26.56 -38.89
C PRO A 18 -9.53 -25.28 -38.69
N SER A 19 -9.44 -24.36 -39.67
CA SER A 19 -8.74 -23.09 -39.49
C SER A 19 -9.48 -22.10 -38.60
N HIS A 20 -10.77 -22.31 -38.32
CA HIS A 20 -11.54 -21.50 -37.38
C HIS A 20 -11.38 -21.95 -35.92
N ALA A 21 -10.75 -23.09 -35.66
CA ALA A 21 -10.50 -23.61 -34.32
C ALA A 21 -9.07 -23.30 -33.85
N ILE A 22 -8.92 -22.99 -32.55
CA ILE A 22 -7.60 -22.96 -31.93
C ILE A 22 -6.98 -24.36 -31.93
N ALA A 23 -5.65 -24.43 -31.99
CA ALA A 23 -4.93 -25.69 -31.92
C ALA A 23 -5.18 -26.43 -30.58
N LEU A 24 -5.17 -27.77 -30.61
CA LEU A 24 -5.55 -28.60 -29.47
C LEU A 24 -4.63 -28.41 -28.24
N ASP A 25 -3.34 -28.16 -28.47
CA ASP A 25 -2.35 -27.85 -27.44
C ASP A 25 -2.63 -26.49 -26.76
N VAL A 26 -3.01 -25.49 -27.55
CA VAL A 26 -3.46 -24.18 -27.05
C VAL A 26 -4.74 -24.34 -26.24
N ALA A 27 -5.71 -25.09 -26.74
CA ALA A 27 -6.96 -25.38 -26.03
C ALA A 27 -6.71 -26.10 -24.70
N THR A 28 -5.80 -27.07 -24.69
CA THR A 28 -5.42 -27.82 -23.49
C THR A 28 -4.75 -26.92 -22.44
N THR A 29 -3.84 -26.05 -22.89
CA THR A 29 -3.16 -25.07 -22.02
C THR A 29 -4.14 -24.06 -21.41
N LEU A 30 -5.06 -23.56 -22.24
CA LEU A 30 -6.11 -22.65 -21.81
C LEU A 30 -7.05 -23.32 -20.81
N ALA A 31 -7.50 -24.54 -21.08
CA ALA A 31 -8.35 -25.32 -20.17
C ALA A 31 -7.67 -25.55 -18.81
N GLY A 32 -6.36 -25.84 -18.80
CA GLY A 32 -5.58 -25.94 -17.56
C GLY A 32 -5.56 -24.65 -16.75
N THR A 33 -5.38 -23.51 -17.43
CA THR A 33 -5.40 -22.18 -16.80
C THR A 33 -6.79 -21.84 -16.26
N LEU A 34 -7.84 -22.07 -17.04
CA LEU A 34 -9.23 -21.83 -16.62
C LEU A 34 -9.63 -22.72 -15.45
N LYS A 35 -9.20 -23.99 -15.43
CA LYS A 35 -9.39 -24.89 -14.27
C LYS A 35 -8.65 -24.39 -13.03
N ALA A 36 -7.49 -23.76 -13.20
CA ALA A 36 -6.78 -23.11 -12.11
C ALA A 36 -7.44 -21.80 -11.65
N LEU A 37 -8.28 -21.18 -12.48
CA LEU A 37 -9.03 -19.98 -12.13
C LEU A 37 -10.42 -20.27 -11.56
N ALA A 38 -11.02 -21.42 -11.90
CA ALA A 38 -12.39 -21.81 -11.53
C ALA A 38 -12.51 -22.19 -10.04
N ASP A 39 -12.14 -21.28 -9.15
CA ASP A 39 -12.29 -21.38 -7.70
C ASP A 39 -12.48 -19.96 -7.11
N PRO A 40 -13.48 -19.78 -6.23
CA PRO A 40 -13.83 -18.46 -5.72
C PRO A 40 -12.69 -17.77 -4.96
N LEU A 41 -11.88 -18.53 -4.19
CA LEU A 41 -10.80 -17.95 -3.40
C LEU A 41 -9.68 -17.45 -4.31
N ARG A 42 -9.31 -18.21 -5.35
CA ARG A 42 -8.31 -17.80 -6.36
C ARG A 42 -8.74 -16.57 -7.14
N LEU A 43 -10.01 -16.46 -7.53
CA LEU A 43 -10.52 -15.26 -8.19
C LEU A 43 -10.53 -14.04 -7.25
N ARG A 44 -10.90 -14.22 -5.98
CA ARG A 44 -10.81 -13.14 -4.97
C ARG A 44 -9.37 -12.68 -4.77
N MET A 45 -8.41 -13.60 -4.66
CA MET A 45 -6.99 -13.24 -4.51
C MET A 45 -6.44 -12.55 -5.76
N LEU A 46 -6.78 -13.01 -6.97
CA LEU A 46 -6.37 -12.33 -8.20
C LEU A 46 -6.96 -10.95 -8.33
N SER A 47 -8.25 -10.79 -8.00
CA SER A 47 -8.89 -9.48 -7.96
C SER A 47 -8.20 -8.56 -6.96
N ALA A 48 -7.87 -9.07 -5.77
CA ALA A 48 -7.18 -8.29 -4.74
C ALA A 48 -5.80 -7.82 -5.18
N ILE A 49 -4.97 -8.73 -5.73
CA ILE A 49 -3.64 -8.39 -6.23
C ILE A 49 -3.74 -7.39 -7.40
N SER A 50 -4.74 -7.55 -8.27
CA SER A 50 -4.94 -6.69 -9.44
C SER A 50 -5.41 -5.28 -9.08
N THR A 51 -6.19 -5.12 -8.00
CA THR A 51 -6.72 -3.81 -7.57
C THR A 51 -5.87 -3.16 -6.48
N ASP A 52 -4.92 -3.89 -5.90
CA ASP A 52 -3.95 -3.32 -4.96
C ASP A 52 -3.08 -2.29 -5.71
N PRO A 53 -3.01 -1.03 -5.22
CA PRO A 53 -2.18 0.01 -5.84
C PRO A 53 -0.69 -0.37 -5.95
N ARG A 54 -0.21 -1.33 -5.13
CA ARG A 54 1.16 -1.85 -5.16
C ARG A 54 1.39 -2.87 -6.28
N GLY A 55 0.33 -3.43 -6.86
CA GLY A 55 0.39 -4.51 -7.85
C GLY A 55 0.84 -5.86 -7.28
N GLU A 56 0.91 -5.99 -5.95
CA GLU A 56 1.34 -7.18 -5.24
C GLU A 56 0.72 -7.28 -3.85
N SER A 57 0.62 -8.48 -3.29
CA SER A 57 0.11 -8.72 -1.94
C SER A 57 0.88 -9.84 -1.23
N CYS A 58 1.02 -9.76 0.10
CA CYS A 58 1.60 -10.84 0.88
C CYS A 58 0.59 -11.95 1.18
N VAL A 59 1.09 -13.15 1.53
CA VAL A 59 0.24 -14.26 2.00
C VAL A 59 -0.61 -13.87 3.21
N CYS A 60 -0.06 -13.03 4.10
CA CYS A 60 -0.77 -12.46 5.24
C CYS A 60 -2.02 -11.69 4.84
N ASP A 61 -1.86 -10.70 3.95
CA ASP A 61 -2.92 -9.82 3.45
C ASP A 61 -4.03 -10.64 2.76
N LEU A 62 -3.64 -11.64 1.97
CA LEU A 62 -4.57 -12.47 1.23
C LEU A 62 -5.33 -13.47 2.11
N ALA A 63 -4.69 -14.01 3.15
CA ALA A 63 -5.35 -14.86 4.15
C ALA A 63 -6.42 -14.10 4.93
N GLU A 64 -6.12 -12.85 5.28
CA GLU A 64 -7.08 -11.96 5.92
C GLU A 64 -8.25 -11.61 4.99
N LEU A 65 -7.96 -11.22 3.74
CA LEU A 65 -9.01 -10.83 2.78
C LEU A 65 -9.95 -11.98 2.43
N ALA A 66 -9.42 -13.20 2.36
CA ALA A 66 -10.17 -14.39 2.01
C ALA A 66 -10.91 -15.02 3.22
N ASP A 67 -10.65 -14.55 4.45
CA ASP A 67 -11.11 -15.15 5.71
C ASP A 67 -10.77 -16.65 5.80
N VAL A 68 -9.53 -17.00 5.44
CA VAL A 68 -9.05 -18.39 5.48
C VAL A 68 -7.63 -18.47 6.06
N SER A 69 -7.23 -19.68 6.46
CA SER A 69 -5.91 -19.91 7.03
C SER A 69 -4.77 -19.65 6.02
N GLN A 70 -3.60 -19.23 6.52
CA GLN A 70 -2.40 -19.04 5.68
C GLN A 70 -1.96 -20.31 4.92
N PRO A 71 -2.04 -21.53 5.48
CA PRO A 71 -1.81 -22.76 4.72
C PRO A 71 -2.74 -22.91 3.51
N THR A 72 -4.02 -22.56 3.67
CA THR A 72 -5.02 -22.59 2.59
C THR A 72 -4.64 -21.60 1.48
N VAL A 73 -4.36 -20.34 1.83
CA VAL A 73 -3.92 -19.32 0.86
C VAL A 73 -2.64 -19.72 0.13
N SER A 74 -1.64 -20.20 0.87
CA SER A 74 -0.36 -20.63 0.29
C SER A 74 -0.56 -21.75 -0.75
N HIS A 75 -1.49 -22.68 -0.49
CA HIS A 75 -1.84 -23.72 -1.44
C HIS A 75 -2.42 -23.13 -2.74
N HIS A 76 -3.43 -22.26 -2.64
CA HIS A 76 -4.05 -21.65 -3.81
C HIS A 76 -3.08 -20.79 -4.62
N LEU A 77 -2.23 -20.00 -3.97
CA LEU A 77 -1.20 -19.19 -4.63
C LEU A 77 -0.16 -20.04 -5.36
N LYS A 78 0.21 -21.20 -4.79
CA LYS A 78 1.10 -22.15 -5.46
C LYS A 78 0.46 -22.71 -6.74
N VAL A 79 -0.84 -22.99 -6.72
CA VAL A 79 -1.56 -23.46 -7.91
C VAL A 79 -1.57 -22.38 -9.00
N LEU A 80 -1.87 -21.13 -8.65
CA LEU A 80 -1.84 -20.00 -9.59
C LEU A 80 -0.43 -19.72 -10.15
N LYS A 81 0.61 -19.88 -9.33
CA LYS A 81 2.01 -19.79 -9.77
C LYS A 81 2.39 -20.92 -10.73
N THR A 82 1.91 -22.15 -10.48
CA THR A 82 2.21 -23.32 -11.32
C THR A 82 1.70 -23.15 -12.75
N VAL A 83 0.56 -22.48 -12.92
CA VAL A 83 0.01 -22.14 -14.25
C VAL A 83 0.56 -20.82 -14.83
N GLY A 84 1.52 -20.19 -14.14
CA GLY A 84 2.20 -18.98 -14.61
C GLY A 84 1.37 -17.70 -14.54
N LEU A 85 0.35 -17.64 -13.68
CA LEU A 85 -0.45 -16.42 -13.47
C LEU A 85 0.17 -15.48 -12.43
N LEU A 86 0.90 -16.03 -11.47
CA LEU A 86 1.53 -15.25 -10.40
C LEU A 86 3.05 -15.46 -10.38
N ASP A 87 3.76 -14.37 -10.11
CA ASP A 87 5.15 -14.38 -9.67
C ASP A 87 5.22 -14.26 -8.15
N SER A 88 6.35 -14.65 -7.56
CA SER A 88 6.56 -14.55 -6.12
C SER A 88 7.95 -14.04 -5.79
N GLN A 89 8.05 -13.11 -4.85
CA GLN A 89 9.32 -12.59 -4.35
C GLN A 89 9.38 -12.73 -2.83
N ARG A 90 10.47 -13.33 -2.33
CA ARG A 90 10.71 -13.41 -0.89
C ARG A 90 11.42 -12.13 -0.43
N ARG A 91 10.84 -11.45 0.56
CA ARG A 91 11.38 -10.22 1.17
C ARG A 91 11.43 -10.41 2.69
N GLY A 92 12.60 -10.78 3.18
CA GLY A 92 12.79 -11.19 4.58
C GLY A 92 12.00 -12.45 4.94
N THR A 93 11.14 -12.33 5.95
CA THR A 93 10.28 -13.43 6.42
C THR A 93 9.06 -13.64 5.52
N TRP A 94 8.68 -12.66 4.70
CA TRP A 94 7.43 -12.67 3.94
C TRP A 94 7.63 -13.04 2.46
N VAL A 95 6.61 -13.66 1.88
CA VAL A 95 6.54 -13.94 0.44
C VAL A 95 5.41 -13.10 -0.16
N TRP A 96 5.79 -12.27 -1.14
CA TRP A 96 4.91 -11.40 -1.89
C TRP A 96 4.55 -12.05 -3.22
N TYR A 97 3.31 -11.87 -3.64
CA TYR A 97 2.80 -12.38 -4.91
C TYR A 97 2.29 -11.22 -5.76
N SER A 98 2.66 -11.23 -7.04
CA SER A 98 2.23 -10.28 -8.05
C SER A 98 1.70 -11.01 -9.27
N ILE A 99 0.86 -10.36 -10.08
CA ILE A 99 0.45 -10.92 -11.37
C ILE A 99 1.64 -10.90 -12.31
N ALA A 100 1.92 -12.04 -12.95
CA ALA A 100 3.02 -12.15 -13.89
C ALA A 100 2.89 -11.08 -14.99
N ALA A 101 3.98 -10.39 -15.32
CA ALA A 101 3.94 -9.20 -16.19
C ALA A 101 3.24 -9.46 -17.53
N GLY A 102 3.47 -10.62 -18.16
CA GLY A 102 2.83 -11.04 -19.42
C GLY A 102 1.36 -11.47 -19.28
N ARG A 103 0.80 -11.48 -18.07
CA ARG A 103 -0.58 -11.91 -17.78
C ARG A 103 -1.48 -10.79 -17.25
N GLN A 104 -0.93 -9.61 -16.95
CA GLN A 104 -1.69 -8.49 -16.38
C GLN A 104 -2.91 -8.11 -17.22
N ALA A 105 -2.72 -7.82 -18.51
CA ALA A 105 -3.82 -7.45 -19.42
C ALA A 105 -4.89 -8.54 -19.53
N ALA A 106 -4.49 -9.82 -19.54
CA ALA A 106 -5.41 -10.95 -19.63
C ALA A 106 -6.22 -11.14 -18.33
N VAL A 107 -5.60 -10.95 -17.16
CA VAL A 107 -6.29 -11.02 -15.86
C VAL A 107 -7.25 -9.84 -15.70
N SER A 108 -6.84 -8.63 -16.05
CA SER A 108 -7.73 -7.46 -16.03
C SER A 108 -8.92 -7.66 -16.97
N ALA A 109 -8.70 -8.10 -18.21
CA ALA A 109 -9.78 -8.37 -19.16
C ALA A 109 -10.72 -9.50 -18.69
N LEU A 110 -10.21 -10.53 -18.00
CA LEU A 110 -11.04 -11.57 -17.40
C LEU A 110 -11.92 -11.00 -16.28
N LEU A 111 -11.31 -10.26 -15.34
CA LEU A 111 -12.03 -9.67 -14.22
C LEU A 111 -13.07 -8.65 -14.70
N GLU A 112 -12.70 -7.78 -15.64
CA GLU A 112 -13.60 -6.78 -16.23
C GLU A 112 -14.63 -7.40 -17.17
N GLY A 113 -14.29 -8.47 -17.89
CA GLY A 113 -15.20 -9.12 -18.85
C GLY A 113 -16.26 -9.99 -18.18
N PHE A 114 -15.96 -10.58 -17.02
CA PHE A 114 -16.88 -11.49 -16.32
C PHE A 114 -17.50 -10.89 -15.03
N ALA A 115 -16.93 -9.84 -14.42
CA ALA A 115 -17.52 -9.20 -13.24
C ALA A 115 -18.86 -8.47 -13.51
N PRO A 116 -19.06 -7.75 -14.63
CA PRO A 116 -20.33 -7.07 -14.91
C PRO A 116 -21.52 -8.03 -15.06
N ALA A 117 -21.27 -9.30 -15.43
CA ALA A 117 -22.30 -10.32 -15.58
C ALA A 117 -22.78 -10.92 -14.23
N VAL A 118 -22.05 -10.69 -13.14
CA VAL A 118 -22.36 -11.23 -11.79
C VAL A 118 -22.91 -10.16 -10.86
N ILE A 119 -22.79 -8.87 -11.20
CA ILE A 119 -23.34 -7.76 -10.42
C ILE A 119 -24.82 -7.56 -10.80
N ALA A 120 -25.70 -8.34 -10.17
CA ALA A 120 -27.02 -7.81 -9.84
C ALA A 120 -26.84 -6.66 -8.83
N PRO A 121 -27.67 -5.60 -8.85
CA PRO A 121 -27.59 -4.56 -7.84
C PRO A 121 -27.95 -5.19 -6.49
N ASN A 122 -26.96 -5.32 -5.59
CA ASN A 122 -27.24 -5.69 -4.21
C ASN A 122 -28.24 -4.69 -3.62
N PRO A 123 -29.29 -5.15 -2.91
CA PRO A 123 -30.13 -4.25 -2.13
C PRO A 123 -29.31 -3.63 -0.98
N PRO A 124 -29.74 -2.48 -0.41
CA PRO A 124 -28.97 -1.73 0.57
C PRO A 124 -28.66 -2.58 1.82
N PRO A 125 -27.55 -2.33 2.51
CA PRO A 125 -27.14 -3.14 3.66
C PRO A 125 -28.03 -2.79 4.86
N GLU A 126 -29.05 -3.60 5.11
CA GLU A 126 -29.69 -3.66 6.42
C GLU A 126 -29.02 -4.73 7.30
N ALA A 127 -28.51 -4.27 8.44
CA ALA A 127 -28.26 -4.98 9.68
C ALA A 127 -27.28 -6.19 9.68
N THR A 128 -25.97 -5.90 9.77
CA THR A 128 -24.99 -6.73 10.52
C THR A 128 -23.89 -5.84 11.12
N MET A 129 -24.28 -4.91 12.01
CA MET A 129 -23.37 -3.98 12.71
C MET A 129 -23.00 -4.40 14.14
N VAL A 130 -23.06 -5.69 14.47
CA VAL A 130 -22.65 -6.21 15.80
C VAL A 130 -21.44 -7.15 15.73
N GLY A 131 -20.99 -7.52 14.51
CA GLY A 131 -19.83 -8.41 14.30
C GLY A 131 -18.50 -7.73 13.93
N SER A 132 -18.48 -6.46 13.50
CA SER A 132 -17.25 -5.82 12.99
C SER A 132 -16.44 -5.06 14.04
N ALA A 133 -17.09 -4.40 15.00
CA ALA A 133 -16.39 -3.65 16.05
C ALA A 133 -15.68 -4.59 17.05
N VAL A 134 -16.33 -5.71 17.40
CA VAL A 134 -15.79 -6.71 18.33
C VAL A 134 -14.55 -7.42 17.76
N ASP A 135 -14.54 -7.69 16.45
CA ASP A 135 -13.39 -8.29 15.77
C ASP A 135 -12.21 -7.32 15.68
N VAL A 136 -12.46 -6.06 15.29
CA VAL A 136 -11.42 -5.03 15.23
C VAL A 136 -10.78 -4.78 16.60
N ASP A 137 -11.58 -4.65 17.66
CA ASP A 137 -11.04 -4.47 19.02
C ASP A 137 -10.19 -5.66 19.48
N ALA A 138 -10.61 -6.90 19.15
CA ALA A 138 -9.81 -8.09 19.42
C ALA A 138 -8.50 -8.11 18.63
N ARG A 139 -8.49 -7.61 17.39
CA ARG A 139 -7.29 -7.49 16.56
C ARG A 139 -6.33 -6.43 17.08
N ILE A 140 -6.83 -5.25 17.45
CA ILE A 140 -6.04 -4.18 18.08
C ILE A 140 -5.45 -4.67 19.40
N SER A 141 -6.22 -5.42 20.19
CA SER A 141 -5.76 -5.97 21.47
C SER A 141 -4.66 -7.03 21.27
N ARG A 142 -4.79 -7.91 20.26
CA ARG A 142 -3.72 -8.85 19.88
C ARG A 142 -2.45 -8.13 19.45
N LEU A 143 -2.58 -7.13 18.56
CA LEU A 143 -1.44 -6.31 18.12
C LEU A 143 -0.74 -5.63 19.31
N ALA A 144 -1.50 -5.09 20.26
CA ALA A 144 -0.95 -4.48 21.48
C ALA A 144 -0.19 -5.50 22.33
N ALA A 145 -0.71 -6.72 22.49
CA ALA A 145 -0.04 -7.79 23.23
C ALA A 145 1.29 -8.20 22.53
N ASP A 146 1.26 -8.37 21.21
CA ASP A 146 2.44 -8.75 20.41
C ASP A 146 3.54 -7.68 20.47
N LEU A 147 3.17 -6.41 20.35
CA LEU A 147 4.11 -5.29 20.49
C LEU A 147 4.62 -5.15 21.92
N SER A 148 3.79 -5.42 22.93
CA SER A 148 4.21 -5.37 24.34
C SER A 148 5.27 -6.43 24.63
N ALA A 149 5.15 -7.62 24.03
CA ALA A 149 6.14 -8.69 24.18
C ALA A 149 7.52 -8.35 23.57
N THR A 150 7.58 -7.41 22.63
CA THR A 150 8.81 -7.06 21.88
C THR A 150 9.37 -5.68 22.22
N SER A 151 8.61 -4.83 22.92
CA SER A 151 8.99 -3.45 23.24
C SER A 151 9.67 -3.36 24.60
N ALA A 152 10.97 -3.66 24.65
CA ALA A 152 11.76 -3.54 25.89
C ALA A 152 11.78 -2.10 26.40
N GLY A 153 11.59 -1.91 27.71
CA GLY A 153 11.65 -0.59 28.36
C GLY A 153 10.36 0.24 28.30
N VAL A 154 9.28 -0.28 27.72
CA VAL A 154 7.97 0.39 27.68
C VAL A 154 6.93 -0.45 28.41
N SER A 155 6.07 0.18 29.21
CA SER A 155 5.03 -0.56 29.94
C SER A 155 3.95 -1.10 28.99
N PRO A 156 3.36 -2.28 29.25
CA PRO A 156 2.27 -2.83 28.41
C PRO A 156 1.07 -1.88 28.26
N GLU A 157 0.77 -1.09 29.29
CA GLU A 157 -0.30 -0.09 29.27
C GLU A 157 0.02 1.03 28.27
N THR A 158 1.28 1.49 28.26
CA THR A 158 1.77 2.52 27.33
C THR A 158 1.74 2.00 25.90
N VAL A 159 2.20 0.77 25.66
CA VAL A 159 2.13 0.13 24.33
C VAL A 159 0.69 0.03 23.86
N THR A 160 -0.22 -0.43 24.72
CA THR A 160 -1.65 -0.55 24.39
C THR A 160 -2.25 0.81 24.05
N GLY A 161 -1.92 1.86 24.81
CA GLY A 161 -2.33 3.23 24.54
C GLY A 161 -1.85 3.70 23.16
N ILE A 162 -0.56 3.53 22.86
CA ILE A 162 0.02 3.93 21.57
C ILE A 162 -0.63 3.20 20.41
N VAL A 163 -0.88 1.90 20.52
CA VAL A 163 -1.53 1.11 19.46
C VAL A 163 -2.95 1.60 19.20
N ARG A 164 -3.75 1.79 20.25
CA ARG A 164 -5.13 2.29 20.13
C ARG A 164 -5.17 3.70 19.57
N ASP A 165 -4.33 4.60 20.08
CA ASP A 165 -4.25 5.98 19.59
C ASP A 165 -3.83 6.03 18.12
N SER A 166 -2.85 5.20 17.73
CA SER A 166 -2.39 5.11 16.34
C SER A 166 -3.51 4.62 15.42
N TYR A 167 -4.27 3.61 15.84
CA TYR A 167 -5.44 3.12 15.10
C TYR A 167 -6.49 4.23 14.95
N THR A 168 -6.91 4.84 16.05
CA THR A 168 -7.93 5.89 16.06
C THR A 168 -7.51 7.07 15.19
N ALA A 169 -6.24 7.46 15.23
CA ALA A 169 -5.75 8.59 14.47
C ALA A 169 -5.71 8.33 12.96
N LEU A 170 -5.31 7.12 12.55
CA LEU A 170 -5.32 6.71 11.13
C LEU A 170 -6.74 6.45 10.60
N ALA A 171 -7.63 5.91 11.44
CA ALA A 171 -9.03 5.63 11.07
C ALA A 171 -9.78 6.90 10.63
N ARG A 172 -9.41 8.07 11.13
CA ARG A 172 -10.05 9.36 10.81
C ARG A 172 -9.83 9.81 9.36
N SER A 173 -8.69 9.47 8.77
CA SER A 173 -8.32 9.91 7.41
C SER A 173 -8.31 8.76 6.39
N ALA A 174 -8.44 7.51 6.84
CA ALA A 174 -8.43 6.34 5.97
C ALA A 174 -9.68 6.27 5.08
N LYS A 175 -9.47 6.11 3.76
CA LYS A 175 -10.56 5.79 2.81
C LYS A 175 -10.88 4.30 2.76
N THR A 176 -9.92 3.46 3.14
CA THR A 176 -10.03 1.99 3.05
C THR A 176 -9.61 1.36 4.38
N THR A 177 -10.49 0.56 4.97
CA THR A 177 -10.26 -0.11 6.26
C THR A 177 -9.31 -1.31 6.17
N HIS A 178 -9.15 -1.91 4.98
CA HIS A 178 -8.33 -3.12 4.77
C HIS A 178 -6.86 -2.98 5.16
N CYS A 179 -6.25 -1.80 5.01
CA CYS A 179 -4.84 -1.59 5.38
C CYS A 179 -4.67 -1.02 6.79
N LEU A 180 -5.76 -0.79 7.54
CA LEU A 180 -5.70 0.02 8.75
C LEU A 180 -4.93 -0.66 9.88
N ILE A 181 -5.06 -1.97 10.07
CA ILE A 181 -4.32 -2.71 11.11
C ILE A 181 -2.81 -2.79 10.78
N PRO A 182 -2.38 -3.16 9.57
CA PRO A 182 -0.96 -3.10 9.21
C PRO A 182 -0.35 -1.69 9.33
N LEU A 183 -1.08 -0.65 8.91
CA LEU A 183 -0.62 0.74 9.07
C LEU A 183 -0.55 1.16 10.55
N THR A 184 -1.50 0.69 11.37
CA THR A 184 -1.49 0.88 12.82
C THR A 184 -0.25 0.25 13.44
N GLU A 185 0.07 -1.00 13.10
CA GLU A 185 1.28 -1.67 13.58
C GLU A 185 2.54 -0.88 13.22
N ARG A 186 2.67 -0.47 11.95
CA ARG A 186 3.82 0.31 11.48
C ARG A 186 3.94 1.63 12.23
N PHE A 187 2.83 2.34 12.38
CA PHE A 187 2.83 3.63 13.06
C PHE A 187 3.15 3.47 14.55
N ALA A 188 2.55 2.48 15.22
CA ALA A 188 2.82 2.18 16.62
C ALA A 188 4.28 1.80 16.85
N LYS A 189 4.87 0.94 16.00
CA LYS A 189 6.31 0.59 16.05
C LYS A 189 7.20 1.82 15.92
N GLN A 190 6.88 2.73 14.98
CA GLN A 190 7.60 3.99 14.85
C GLN A 190 7.51 4.83 16.12
N ARG A 191 6.30 5.03 16.68
CA ARG A 191 6.10 5.84 17.89
C ARG A 191 6.78 5.24 19.12
N LEU A 192 6.77 3.91 19.25
CA LEU A 192 7.48 3.19 20.31
C LEU A 192 9.00 3.36 20.21
N ALA A 193 9.54 3.31 18.99
CA ALA A 193 10.95 3.60 18.75
C ALA A 193 11.29 5.07 19.04
N ASP A 194 10.39 6.00 18.74
CA ASP A 194 10.57 7.43 19.02
C ASP A 194 10.59 7.70 20.55
N ILE A 195 9.73 7.05 21.33
CA ILE A 195 9.68 7.22 22.80
C ILE A 195 10.89 6.60 23.51
N THR A 196 11.41 5.50 22.98
CA THR A 196 12.58 4.80 23.56
C THR A 196 13.91 5.33 23.02
N ARG A 197 13.89 6.31 22.12
CA ARG A 197 15.10 6.86 21.51
C ARG A 197 15.96 7.59 22.55
N ASP A 198 17.17 7.09 22.76
CA ASP A 198 18.22 7.82 23.45
C ASP A 198 18.99 8.71 22.45
N ARG A 199 18.80 10.02 22.55
CA ARG A 199 19.44 10.99 21.64
C ARG A 199 20.96 11.00 21.71
N ALA A 200 21.56 10.57 22.83
CA ALA A 200 23.01 10.59 23.01
C ALA A 200 23.71 9.48 22.21
N SER A 201 23.02 8.36 21.96
CA SER A 201 23.59 7.18 21.31
C SER A 201 22.95 6.85 19.96
N ALA A 202 21.73 7.32 19.69
CA ALA A 202 21.04 7.08 18.43
C ALA A 202 21.54 8.00 17.30
N PRO A 203 21.47 7.56 16.03
CA PRO A 203 21.71 8.43 14.89
C PRO A 203 20.78 9.66 14.90
N PRO A 204 21.19 10.81 14.33
CA PRO A 204 20.36 12.02 14.28
C PRO A 204 18.99 11.74 13.68
N GLN A 205 17.95 12.36 14.24
CA GLN A 205 16.57 12.23 13.78
C GLN A 205 16.02 13.57 13.29
N VAL A 206 15.46 13.57 12.08
CA VAL A 206 14.80 14.71 11.45
C VAL A 206 13.32 14.42 11.29
N LEU A 207 12.46 15.35 11.70
CA LEU A 207 11.02 15.27 11.50
C LEU A 207 10.56 16.31 10.47
N PHE A 208 9.99 15.84 9.36
CA PHE A 208 9.39 16.69 8.33
C PHE A 208 7.87 16.81 8.50
N ILE A 209 7.35 18.02 8.53
CA ILE A 209 5.92 18.28 8.74
C ILE A 209 5.38 19.10 7.57
N CYS A 210 4.27 18.65 6.97
CA CYS A 210 3.48 19.47 6.05
C CYS A 210 1.99 19.35 6.40
N VAL A 211 1.09 19.87 5.57
CA VAL A 211 -0.36 19.76 5.84
C VAL A 211 -0.83 18.31 5.73
N ALA A 212 -0.67 17.71 4.54
CA ALA A 212 -1.34 16.45 4.19
C ALA A 212 -0.52 15.18 4.46
N ASN A 213 0.78 15.30 4.74
CA ASN A 213 1.75 14.18 4.76
C ASN A 213 1.64 13.23 3.55
N ALA A 214 1.31 13.77 2.39
CA ALA A 214 1.19 13.04 1.13
C ALA A 214 2.10 13.58 0.03
N GLY A 215 2.82 14.67 0.31
CA GLY A 215 3.67 15.37 -0.67
C GLY A 215 5.02 15.78 -0.09
N ARG A 216 5.23 17.09 0.12
CA ARG A 216 6.49 17.70 0.61
C ARG A 216 7.20 16.90 1.72
N SER A 217 6.53 16.60 2.83
CA SER A 217 7.15 15.90 3.95
C SER A 217 7.50 14.43 3.68
N GLN A 218 6.76 13.75 2.80
CA GLN A 218 7.11 12.39 2.38
C GLN A 218 8.33 12.40 1.47
N LEU A 219 8.37 13.33 0.51
CA LEU A 219 9.48 13.48 -0.42
C LEU A 219 10.78 13.86 0.31
N ALA A 220 10.71 14.84 1.23
CA ALA A 220 11.88 15.25 2.02
C ALA A 220 12.42 14.13 2.91
N ALA A 221 11.52 13.35 3.54
CA ALA A 221 11.93 12.20 4.35
C ALA A 221 12.54 11.08 3.49
N ALA A 222 12.05 10.87 2.27
CA ALA A 222 12.62 9.90 1.33
C ALA A 222 14.01 10.34 0.83
N LEU A 223 14.16 11.62 0.45
CA LEU A 223 15.44 12.21 0.08
C LEU A 223 16.47 12.10 1.22
N THR A 224 16.06 12.35 2.46
CA THR A 224 16.95 12.23 3.62
C THR A 224 17.45 10.81 3.83
N ARG A 225 16.56 9.81 3.73
CA ARG A 225 16.94 8.40 3.82
C ARG A 225 17.89 7.98 2.70
N HIS A 226 17.58 8.39 1.47
CA HIS A 226 18.39 8.13 0.29
C HIS A 226 19.79 8.76 0.41
N LEU A 227 19.87 10.07 0.61
CA LEU A 227 21.13 10.83 0.62
C LEU A 227 22.01 10.52 1.84
N SER A 228 21.42 10.23 3.00
CA SER A 228 22.19 9.84 4.19
C SER A 228 22.67 8.39 4.18
N GLY A 229 22.17 7.56 3.24
CA GLY A 229 22.40 6.11 3.25
C GLY A 229 21.89 5.45 4.53
N GLY A 230 20.80 5.96 5.11
CA GLY A 230 20.21 5.47 6.37
C GLY A 230 20.95 5.89 7.65
N LYS A 231 21.95 6.76 7.57
CA LYS A 231 22.68 7.29 8.75
C LYS A 231 21.89 8.33 9.53
N VAL A 232 20.80 8.86 8.97
CA VAL A 232 19.89 9.80 9.63
C VAL A 232 18.49 9.20 9.61
N ILE A 233 17.83 9.22 10.78
CA ILE A 233 16.46 8.76 10.93
C ILE A 233 15.53 9.86 10.40
N ALA A 234 14.80 9.59 9.32
CA ALA A 234 13.83 10.54 8.78
C ALA A 234 12.41 10.13 9.16
N ARG A 235 11.68 11.04 9.82
CA ARG A 235 10.25 10.93 10.11
C ARG A 235 9.47 11.95 9.29
N SER A 236 8.20 11.65 9.02
CA SER A 236 7.29 12.60 8.36
C SER A 236 5.90 12.55 8.99
N ALA A 237 5.25 13.70 9.11
CA ALA A 237 3.89 13.81 9.63
C ALA A 237 3.08 14.94 8.95
N GLY A 238 1.78 14.96 9.26
CA GLY A 238 0.80 15.90 8.71
C GLY A 238 -0.09 16.50 9.78
N SER A 239 -0.43 17.79 9.66
CA SER A 239 -1.45 18.43 10.50
C SER A 239 -2.87 17.97 10.14
N THR A 240 -3.11 17.66 8.87
CA THR A 240 -4.39 17.13 8.36
C THR A 240 -4.09 16.05 7.32
N PRO A 241 -3.70 14.84 7.75
CA PRO A 241 -3.24 13.77 6.85
C PRO A 241 -4.26 13.43 5.77
N ALA A 242 -3.78 13.25 4.53
CA ALA A 242 -4.60 12.73 3.45
C ALA A 242 -4.83 11.22 3.57
N ALA A 243 -5.67 10.68 2.70
CA ALA A 243 -5.98 9.25 2.67
C ALA A 243 -4.88 8.37 2.04
N GLY A 244 -3.93 8.96 1.34
CA GLY A 244 -2.86 8.26 0.63
C GLY A 244 -1.79 9.22 0.12
N ILE A 245 -0.68 8.66 -0.36
CA ILE A 245 0.42 9.43 -0.97
C ILE A 245 -0.05 10.00 -2.32
N ASN A 246 0.36 11.22 -2.64
CA ASN A 246 0.04 11.83 -3.93
C ASN A 246 0.77 11.08 -5.08
N PRO A 247 0.11 10.75 -6.20
CA PRO A 247 0.71 9.98 -7.29
C PRO A 247 2.01 10.59 -7.86
N ASN A 248 2.05 11.91 -8.07
CA ASN A 248 3.25 12.59 -8.60
C ASN A 248 4.43 12.41 -7.63
N VAL A 249 4.15 12.44 -6.33
CA VAL A 249 5.17 12.30 -5.29
C VAL A 249 5.59 10.84 -5.11
N ALA A 250 4.65 9.91 -5.23
CA ALA A 250 4.94 8.47 -5.28
C ALA A 250 5.91 8.14 -6.44
N GLU A 251 5.70 8.71 -7.61
CA GLU A 251 6.60 8.55 -8.77
C GLU A 251 8.00 9.12 -8.48
N LEU A 252 8.07 10.35 -7.96
CA LEU A 252 9.35 10.97 -7.60
C LEU A 252 10.14 10.14 -6.59
N ILE A 253 9.48 9.60 -5.56
CA ILE A 253 10.12 8.75 -4.55
C ILE A 253 10.58 7.42 -5.16
N SER A 254 9.75 6.80 -6.00
CA SER A 254 10.11 5.56 -6.70
C SER A 254 11.40 5.73 -7.51
N ASN A 255 11.56 6.89 -8.16
CA ASN A 255 12.72 7.22 -8.98
C ASN A 255 14.02 7.45 -8.19
N LEU A 256 13.95 7.71 -6.88
CA LEU A 256 15.16 7.78 -6.04
C LEU A 256 15.81 6.41 -5.85
N GLY A 257 14.99 5.34 -5.89
CA GLY A 257 15.42 3.99 -5.54
C GLY A 257 15.65 3.79 -4.04
N GLY A 258 15.43 2.56 -3.57
CA GLY A 258 15.68 2.17 -2.17
C GLY A 258 14.49 2.27 -1.22
N GLU A 259 13.35 2.82 -1.65
CA GLU A 259 12.11 2.85 -0.86
C GLU A 259 10.96 2.13 -1.55
N ASN A 260 10.22 1.34 -0.77
CA ASN A 260 8.95 0.80 -1.22
C ASN A 260 7.84 1.83 -0.95
N VAL A 261 7.31 2.44 -1.99
CA VAL A 261 6.22 3.43 -1.87
C VAL A 261 4.97 2.83 -1.20
N GLY A 262 4.73 1.52 -1.34
CA GLY A 262 3.66 0.80 -0.64
C GLY A 262 3.84 0.72 0.88
N GLU A 263 4.99 1.14 1.41
CA GLU A 263 5.24 1.26 2.84
C GLU A 263 5.01 2.67 3.39
N LEU A 264 4.88 3.65 2.49
CA LEU A 264 4.62 5.04 2.85
C LEU A 264 3.14 5.27 3.07
N PHE A 265 2.82 6.03 4.11
CA PHE A 265 1.45 6.42 4.42
C PHE A 265 1.41 7.79 5.09
N PRO A 266 0.40 8.61 4.78
CA PRO A 266 0.11 9.81 5.55
C PRO A 266 -0.22 9.47 6.99
N LYS A 267 0.41 10.15 7.93
CA LYS A 267 0.19 9.94 9.36
C LYS A 267 0.16 11.29 10.11
N PRO A 268 -0.62 11.39 11.20
CA PRO A 268 -0.74 12.61 11.96
C PRO A 268 0.54 12.94 12.72
N LEU A 269 0.71 14.21 13.04
CA LEU A 269 1.74 14.67 13.95
C LEU A 269 1.47 14.17 15.38
N THR A 270 2.50 13.64 16.02
CA THR A 270 2.45 13.12 17.40
C THR A 270 3.54 13.77 18.25
N ASP A 271 3.26 13.94 19.55
CA ASP A 271 4.20 14.53 20.50
C ASP A 271 5.48 13.69 20.64
N ASP A 272 5.36 12.36 20.63
CA ASP A 272 6.50 11.43 20.62
C ASP A 272 7.47 11.68 19.45
N ALA A 273 6.96 11.83 18.23
CA ALA A 273 7.79 12.10 17.05
C ALA A 273 8.53 13.45 17.16
N ILE A 274 7.88 14.48 17.72
CA ILE A 274 8.51 15.81 17.93
C ILE A 274 9.61 15.69 18.99
N ARG A 275 9.31 15.07 20.14
CA ARG A 275 10.28 14.88 21.22
C ARG A 275 11.43 13.95 20.85
N ALA A 276 11.26 13.08 19.87
CA ALA A 276 12.33 12.22 19.39
C ALA A 276 13.24 12.93 18.37
N ALA A 277 12.78 14.00 17.73
CA ALA A 277 13.55 14.72 16.71
C ALA A 277 14.70 15.54 17.33
N ASP A 278 15.81 15.66 16.59
CA ASP A 278 16.86 16.63 16.85
C ASP A 278 16.62 17.92 16.05
N VAL A 279 16.01 17.79 14.86
CA VAL A 279 15.58 18.90 14.01
C VAL A 279 14.15 18.67 13.51
N VAL A 280 13.31 19.69 13.65
CA VAL A 280 11.94 19.71 13.12
C VAL A 280 11.86 20.69 11.96
N ILE A 281 11.39 20.22 10.80
CA ILE A 281 11.28 21.00 9.57
C ILE A 281 9.81 21.15 9.21
N THR A 282 9.32 22.38 9.20
CA THR A 282 7.96 22.73 8.78
C THR A 282 7.93 23.15 7.32
N MET A 283 6.92 22.69 6.59
CA MET A 283 6.71 23.00 5.17
C MET A 283 5.24 23.34 4.95
N GLY A 284 4.90 24.60 5.25
CA GLY A 284 3.57 25.17 4.97
C GLY A 284 2.43 24.62 5.82
N CYS A 285 2.72 24.06 7.01
CA CYS A 285 1.71 23.66 7.99
C CYS A 285 1.29 24.78 8.96
N GLY A 286 1.90 25.97 8.88
CA GLY A 286 1.64 27.09 9.80
C GLY A 286 1.95 26.76 11.26
N ASP A 287 1.22 27.39 12.19
CA ASP A 287 1.44 27.31 13.64
C ASP A 287 0.86 26.04 14.30
N VAL A 288 0.61 24.97 13.53
CA VAL A 288 0.01 23.73 14.06
C VAL A 288 1.03 22.89 14.85
N CYS A 289 2.33 23.11 14.64
CA CYS A 289 3.37 22.38 15.36
C CYS A 289 3.58 22.98 16.76
N PRO A 290 3.43 22.22 17.85
CA PRO A 290 3.79 22.70 19.18
C PRO A 290 5.30 22.95 19.26
N ILE A 291 5.68 24.08 19.88
CA ILE A 291 7.08 24.45 20.10
C ILE A 291 7.57 23.80 21.39
N VAL A 292 8.51 22.87 21.25
CA VAL A 292 9.19 22.21 22.37
C VAL A 292 10.54 22.92 22.59
N PRO A 293 10.78 23.50 23.78
CA PRO A 293 12.04 24.17 24.08
C PRO A 293 13.25 23.25 23.89
N GLY A 294 14.33 23.78 23.32
CA GLY A 294 15.58 23.05 23.10
C GLY A 294 15.63 22.21 21.82
N LEU A 295 14.56 22.17 21.02
CA LEU A 295 14.59 21.62 19.67
C LEU A 295 14.99 22.68 18.63
N ARG A 296 15.77 22.28 17.62
CA ARG A 296 16.02 23.09 16.44
C ARG A 296 14.82 23.01 15.51
N TYR A 297 14.26 24.16 15.16
CA TYR A 297 13.17 24.28 14.19
C TYR A 297 13.65 25.04 12.96
N GLU A 298 13.25 24.56 11.79
CA GLU A 298 13.44 25.26 10.52
C GLU A 298 12.13 25.31 9.74
N ASP A 299 11.85 26.45 9.13
CA ASP A 299 10.73 26.59 8.21
C ASP A 299 11.26 26.65 6.78
N TRP A 300 10.85 25.69 5.96
CA TRP A 300 11.25 25.59 4.57
C TRP A 300 10.08 26.00 3.67
N ALA A 301 10.23 27.16 3.04
CA ALA A 301 9.34 27.64 2.00
C ALA A 301 9.56 26.84 0.70
N VAL A 302 8.84 25.73 0.58
CA VAL A 302 8.91 24.81 -0.58
C VAL A 302 7.54 24.75 -1.25
N ALA A 303 7.54 24.86 -2.59
CA ALA A 303 6.34 24.71 -3.39
C ALA A 303 5.75 23.29 -3.29
N ASP A 304 4.45 23.12 -3.56
CA ASP A 304 3.79 21.83 -3.41
C ASP A 304 3.91 20.97 -4.68
N PRO A 305 4.66 19.85 -4.66
CA PRO A 305 4.79 18.98 -5.83
C PRO A 305 3.48 18.25 -6.16
N ALA A 306 2.52 18.18 -5.23
CA ALA A 306 1.24 17.49 -5.42
C ALA A 306 0.33 18.14 -6.48
N LEU A 307 0.54 19.43 -6.77
CA LEU A 307 -0.25 20.22 -7.72
C LEU A 307 0.56 20.64 -8.96
N ALA A 308 1.82 20.22 -9.03
CA ALA A 308 2.76 20.65 -10.06
C ALA A 308 2.71 19.75 -11.29
N SER A 309 3.10 20.29 -12.45
CA SER A 309 3.42 19.47 -13.63
C SER A 309 4.63 18.57 -13.34
N PRO A 310 4.84 17.46 -14.07
CA PRO A 310 5.99 16.56 -13.83
C PRO A 310 7.35 17.28 -13.84
N GLU A 311 7.55 18.20 -14.78
CA GLU A 311 8.77 19.02 -14.86
C GLU A 311 8.94 19.91 -13.63
N THR A 312 7.88 20.60 -13.21
CA THR A 312 7.91 21.47 -12.03
C THR A 312 8.10 20.64 -10.74
N ALA A 313 7.46 19.47 -10.65
CA ALA A 313 7.62 18.55 -9.53
C ALA A 313 9.06 18.05 -9.41
N THR A 314 9.75 17.84 -10.53
CA THR A 314 11.19 17.51 -10.58
C THR A 314 12.05 18.66 -10.06
N LEU A 315 11.77 19.91 -10.46
CA LEU A 315 12.47 21.09 -9.94
C LEU A 315 12.27 21.24 -8.42
N ILE A 316 11.05 20.98 -7.92
CA ILE A 316 10.75 21.01 -6.48
C ILE A 316 11.52 19.92 -5.73
N ARG A 317 11.63 18.72 -6.30
CA ARG A 317 12.46 17.64 -5.75
C ARG A 317 13.92 18.08 -5.63
N ASP A 318 14.46 18.74 -6.66
CA ASP A 318 15.88 19.14 -6.69
C ASP A 318 16.19 20.27 -5.70
N ASP A 319 15.26 21.22 -5.52
CA ASP A 319 15.32 22.22 -4.43
C ASP A 319 15.31 21.52 -3.05
N LEU A 320 14.38 20.59 -2.83
CA LEU A 320 14.35 19.81 -1.60
C LEU A 320 15.62 18.99 -1.37
N ALA A 321 16.18 18.37 -2.41
CA ALA A 321 17.41 17.59 -2.31
C ALA A 321 18.60 18.47 -1.89
N THR A 322 18.70 19.68 -2.44
CA THR A 322 19.73 20.66 -2.07
C THR A 322 19.62 21.07 -0.60
N ARG A 323 18.39 21.33 -0.13
CA ARG A 323 18.13 21.68 1.29
C ARG A 323 18.42 20.51 2.23
N VAL A 324 18.02 19.30 1.85
CA VAL A 324 18.32 18.07 2.61
C VAL A 324 19.83 17.85 2.69
N GLN A 325 20.57 18.05 1.61
CA GLN A 325 22.03 17.91 1.65
C GLN A 325 22.66 18.89 2.64
N ALA A 326 22.29 20.17 2.59
CA ALA A 326 22.78 21.18 3.54
C ALA A 326 22.41 20.84 4.99
N LEU A 327 21.21 20.30 5.22
CA LEU A 327 20.80 19.81 6.54
C LEU A 327 21.70 18.66 7.01
N LEU A 328 21.94 17.65 6.17
CA LEU A 328 22.76 16.49 6.48
C LEU A 328 24.21 16.90 6.80
N ASP A 329 24.77 17.84 6.06
CA ASP A 329 26.10 18.38 6.31
C ASP A 329 26.16 19.04 7.71
N SER A 330 25.10 19.75 8.11
CA SER A 330 25.00 20.36 9.46
C SER A 330 24.80 19.37 10.61
N LEU A 331 24.35 18.13 10.32
CA LEU A 331 24.12 17.08 11.32
C LEU A 331 25.31 16.14 11.50
N THR A 332 26.23 16.14 10.56
CA THR A 332 27.42 15.26 10.54
C THR A 332 28.71 16.00 10.86
N SER A 333 28.64 17.33 11.05
CA SER A 333 29.75 18.21 11.44
C SER A 333 29.98 18.25 12.95
#